data_AF-A0A1M6PY35-F1
#
_entry.id   AF-A0A1M6PY35-F1
#
_cell.length_a   1.000
_cell.length_b   1.000
_cell.length_c   1.000
_cell.angle_alpha   90.00
_cell.angle_beta   90.00
_cell.angle_gamma   90.00
#
_symmetry.space_group_name_H-M   'P 1'
#
loop_
_entity.id
_entity.type
_entity.pdbx_description
1 polymer ?
#
loop_
_entity_poly.entity_id
_entity_poly.type
_entity_poly.pdbx_seq_one_letter_code
_entity_poly.pdbx_strand_id
1 'polypeptide(L)'
;MELYLILGIFLLLILLSLKLRNVNRRSVAETYGFEPVESPISKSLVELISIAGGIYISLTLALSFLKIDYSPMYQILGVEFDFLALLSIILAIFQPVLLFIYNKIKGK
;
A
#
# COMPACT_ATOMS: atom_id res chain seq x y z
N MET A 1 16.55 20.44 -0.41
CA MET A 1 16.94 19.37 0.52
C MET A 1 15.72 18.65 1.10
N GLU A 2 14.68 19.35 1.55
CA GLU A 2 13.53 18.71 2.19
C GLU A 2 12.72 17.75 1.30
N LEU A 3 12.60 18.06 0.00
CA LEU A 3 11.92 17.17 -0.96
C LEU A 3 12.60 15.79 -1.08
N TYR A 4 13.93 15.76 -1.15
CA TYR A 4 14.68 14.49 -1.24
C TYR A 4 14.56 13.67 0.04
N LEU A 5 14.44 14.34 1.20
CA LEU A 5 14.18 13.68 2.48
C LEU A 5 12.79 13.06 2.52
N ILE A 6 11.74 13.79 2.11
CA ILE A 6 10.36 13.27 2.05
C ILE A 6 10.27 12.07 1.10
N LEU A 7 10.86 12.19 -0.11
CA LEU A 7 10.88 11.10 -1.09
C LEU A 7 11.64 9.87 -0.55
N GLY A 8 12.77 10.10 0.13
CA GLY A 8 13.55 9.05 0.77
C GLY A 8 12.80 8.34 1.89
N ILE A 9 12.08 9.07 2.74
CA ILE A 9 11.24 8.50 3.79
C ILE A 9 10.08 7.71 3.18
N PHE A 10 9.43 8.25 2.15
CA PHE A 10 8.34 7.55 1.47
C PHE A 10 8.81 6.24 0.84
N LEU A 11 9.96 6.27 0.17
CA LEU A 11 10.59 5.07 -0.39
C LEU A 11 10.95 4.06 0.71
N LEU A 12 11.49 4.53 1.83
CA LEU A 12 11.81 3.68 2.99
C LEU A 12 10.56 2.99 3.56
N LEU A 13 9.45 3.71 3.68
CA LEU A 13 8.17 3.14 4.15
C LEU A 13 7.63 2.08 3.19
N ILE A 14 7.74 2.30 1.88
CA ILE A 14 7.41 1.28 0.86
C ILE A 14 8.29 0.04 1.06
N LEU A 15 9.61 0.20 1.14
CA LEU A 15 10.53 -0.92 1.33
C LEU A 15 10.25 -1.70 2.63
N LEU A 16 9.90 -1.01 3.71
CA LEU A 16 9.53 -1.63 4.98
C LEU A 16 8.22 -2.43 4.85
N SER A 17 7.21 -1.87 4.17
CA SER A 17 5.93 -2.54 3.90
C SER A 17 6.13 -3.81 3.07
N LEU A 18 6.95 -3.75 2.02
CA LEU A 18 7.31 -4.92 1.20
C LEU A 18 8.05 -5.99 2.04
N LYS A 19 8.98 -5.57 2.91
CA LYS A 19 9.72 -6.49 3.80
C LYS A 19 8.79 -7.21 4.77
N LEU A 20 7.85 -6.51 5.39
CA LEU A 20 6.88 -7.08 6.34
C LEU A 20 5.96 -8.12 5.67
N ARG A 21 5.49 -7.83 4.45
CA ARG A 21 4.67 -8.78 3.65
C ARG A 21 5.45 -10.04 3.30
N ASN A 22 6.74 -9.91 3.02
CA ASN A 22 7.60 -11.02 2.65
C ASN A 22 7.98 -11.91 3.86
N VAL A 23 8.23 -11.32 5.03
CA VAL A 23 8.53 -12.07 6.26
C VAL A 23 7.36 -12.98 6.66
N ASN A 24 6.12 -12.53 6.47
CA ASN A 24 4.93 -13.31 6.82
C ASN A 24 4.65 -14.50 5.85
N ARG A 25 5.40 -14.60 4.73
CA ARG A 25 5.19 -15.61 3.68
C ARG A 25 6.31 -16.65 3.56
N ARG A 26 7.45 -16.43 4.24
CA ARG A 26 8.59 -17.38 4.21
C ARG A 26 8.27 -18.78 4.77
N SER A 27 7.14 -18.99 5.44
CA SER A 27 6.74 -20.30 5.95
C SER A 27 5.99 -21.20 4.97
N VAL A 28 5.57 -20.71 3.80
CA VAL A 28 4.65 -21.47 2.90
C VAL A 28 5.25 -21.79 1.52
N ALA A 29 6.32 -21.10 1.11
CA ALA A 29 6.83 -21.17 -0.27
C ALA A 29 7.90 -22.25 -0.52
N GLU A 30 8.30 -23.04 0.49
CA GLU A 30 9.34 -24.07 0.32
C GLU A 30 8.81 -25.44 -0.20
N THR A 31 7.51 -25.60 -0.44
CA THR A 31 6.93 -26.96 -0.64
C THR A 31 6.77 -27.40 -2.10
N TYR A 32 6.75 -26.53 -3.11
CA TYR A 32 6.49 -26.97 -4.50
C TYR A 32 7.38 -26.26 -5.52
N GLY A 33 8.35 -27.00 -6.07
CA GLY A 33 9.18 -26.59 -7.20
C GLY A 33 8.46 -26.74 -8.53
N PHE A 34 8.92 -25.97 -9.53
CA PHE A 34 8.61 -26.01 -10.96
C PHE A 34 7.66 -24.96 -11.57
N GLU A 35 7.11 -24.02 -10.82
CA GLU A 35 6.46 -22.83 -11.42
C GLU A 35 7.41 -21.63 -11.49
N PRO A 36 7.30 -20.73 -12.49
CA PRO A 36 7.97 -19.44 -12.47
C PRO A 36 7.51 -18.67 -11.23
N VAL A 37 8.29 -18.77 -10.15
CA VAL A 37 7.95 -18.10 -8.89
C VAL A 37 8.17 -16.61 -9.11
N GLU A 38 7.09 -15.83 -9.21
CA GLU A 38 7.21 -14.37 -9.25
C GLU A 38 8.07 -13.92 -8.07
N SER A 39 9.02 -13.02 -8.34
CA SER A 39 9.90 -12.48 -7.31
C SER A 39 9.08 -12.00 -6.11
N PRO A 40 9.51 -12.29 -4.87
CA PRO A 40 8.80 -11.83 -3.67
C PRO A 40 8.52 -10.32 -3.65
N ILE A 41 9.38 -9.53 -4.31
CA ILE A 41 9.20 -8.09 -4.49
C ILE A 41 8.04 -7.80 -5.45
N SER A 42 7.97 -8.50 -6.59
CA SER A 42 6.88 -8.37 -7.57
C SER A 42 5.52 -8.67 -6.93
N LYS A 43 5.43 -9.80 -6.21
CA LYS A 43 4.20 -10.18 -5.48
C LYS A 43 3.77 -9.11 -4.48
N SER A 44 4.72 -8.59 -3.70
CA SER A 44 4.44 -7.58 -2.68
C SER A 44 4.01 -6.24 -3.28
N LEU A 45 4.55 -5.88 -4.45
CA LEU A 45 4.16 -4.68 -5.21
C LEU A 45 2.76 -4.83 -5.81
N VAL A 46 2.46 -5.96 -6.45
CA VAL A 46 1.11 -6.27 -6.99
C VAL A 46 0.07 -6.23 -5.87
N GLU A 47 0.40 -6.77 -4.71
CA GLU A 47 -0.48 -6.72 -3.53
C GLU A 47 -0.67 -5.28 -3.03
N LEU A 48 0.38 -4.43 -3.05
CA LEU A 48 0.29 -3.04 -2.59
C LEU A 48 -0.64 -2.25 -3.51
N ILE A 49 -0.43 -2.38 -4.82
CA ILE A 49 -1.23 -1.70 -5.84
C ILE A 49 -2.67 -2.20 -5.81
N SER A 50 -2.89 -3.51 -5.69
CA SER A 50 -4.24 -4.09 -5.60
C SER A 50 -5.03 -3.53 -4.42
N ILE A 51 -4.40 -3.44 -3.24
CA ILE A 51 -5.05 -2.90 -2.04
C ILE A 51 -5.30 -1.40 -2.18
N ALA A 52 -4.30 -0.63 -2.63
CA ALA A 52 -4.45 0.80 -2.84
C ALA A 52 -5.54 1.12 -3.88
N GLY A 53 -5.57 0.39 -4.99
CA GLY A 53 -6.59 0.53 -6.03
C GLY A 53 -7.99 0.21 -5.53
N GLY A 54 -8.14 -0.86 -4.74
CA GLY A 54 -9.43 -1.22 -4.12
C GLY A 54 -9.93 -0.14 -3.15
N ILE A 55 -9.05 0.41 -2.31
CA ILE A 55 -9.38 1.51 -1.39
C ILE A 55 -9.79 2.76 -2.18
N TYR A 56 -9.01 3.15 -3.20
CA TYR A 56 -9.29 4.33 -4.02
C TYR A 56 -10.66 4.25 -4.70
N ILE A 57 -10.93 3.14 -5.41
CA ILE A 57 -12.22 2.95 -6.09
C ILE A 57 -13.37 2.98 -5.07
N SER A 58 -13.21 2.32 -3.93
CA SER A 58 -14.24 2.28 -2.89
C SER A 58 -14.54 3.66 -2.31
N LEU A 59 -13.51 4.46 -2.01
CA LEU A 59 -13.68 5.82 -1.50
C LEU A 59 -14.29 6.75 -2.56
N THR A 60 -13.82 6.68 -3.80
CA THR A 60 -14.37 7.46 -4.91
C THR A 60 -15.85 7.13 -5.14
N LEU A 61 -16.23 5.85 -5.11
CA LEU A 61 -17.61 5.42 -5.21
C LEU A 61 -18.45 5.91 -4.02
N ALA A 62 -17.91 5.82 -2.80
CA ALA A 62 -18.61 6.29 -1.61
C ALA A 62 -18.89 7.80 -1.69
N LEU A 63 -17.89 8.62 -2.03
CA LEU A 63 -18.08 10.06 -2.19
C LEU A 63 -19.05 10.39 -3.32
N SER A 64 -18.98 9.67 -4.45
CA SER A 64 -19.92 9.81 -5.56
C SER A 64 -21.36 9.49 -5.12
N PHE A 65 -21.55 8.44 -4.33
CA PHE A 65 -22.86 8.05 -3.81
C PHE A 65 -23.42 9.08 -2.81
N LEU A 66 -22.58 9.62 -1.93
CA LEU A 66 -22.96 10.69 -1.00
C LEU A 66 -23.12 12.06 -1.69
N LYS A 67 -22.80 12.17 -2.98
CA LYS A 67 -22.75 13.44 -3.74
C LYS A 67 -21.90 14.49 -3.05
N ILE A 68 -20.76 14.07 -2.49
CA ILE A 68 -19.79 14.97 -1.89
C ILE A 68 -18.86 15.46 -3.00
N ASP A 69 -18.98 16.74 -3.33
CA ASP A 69 -18.03 17.39 -4.21
C ASP A 69 -16.71 17.61 -3.46
N TYR A 70 -15.61 17.16 -4.06
CA TYR A 70 -14.26 17.40 -3.59
C TYR A 70 -13.40 17.84 -4.78
N SER A 71 -12.35 18.63 -4.53
CA SER A 71 -11.33 18.86 -5.55
C SER A 71 -10.50 17.59 -5.68
N PRO A 72 -10.55 16.87 -6.82
CA PRO A 72 -9.81 15.63 -6.95
C PRO A 72 -8.32 15.89 -6.96
N MET A 73 -7.90 16.95 -7.65
CA MET A 73 -6.50 17.30 -7.81
C MET A 73 -6.05 18.31 -6.76
N TYR A 74 -4.93 18.00 -6.13
CA TYR A 74 -4.17 18.92 -5.29
C TYR A 74 -2.78 19.07 -5.89
N GLN A 75 -2.30 20.31 -5.91
CA GLN A 75 -0.96 20.58 -6.38
C GLN A 75 0.00 20.51 -5.18
N ILE A 76 0.91 19.54 -5.23
CA ILE A 76 2.02 19.45 -4.28
C ILE A 76 3.30 19.63 -5.09
N LEU A 77 4.03 20.71 -4.81
CA LEU A 77 5.34 20.98 -5.43
C LEU A 77 5.31 20.99 -6.97
N GLY A 78 4.24 21.54 -7.57
CA GLY A 78 4.08 21.68 -9.02
C GLY A 78 3.58 20.44 -9.75
N VAL A 79 3.36 19.33 -9.04
CA VAL A 79 2.75 18.12 -9.59
C VAL A 79 1.33 17.99 -9.06
N GLU A 80 0.39 17.71 -9.95
CA GLU A 80 -1.01 17.45 -9.60
C GLU A 80 -1.15 15.99 -9.16
N PHE A 81 -1.75 15.80 -7.98
CA PHE A 81 -2.04 14.48 -7.44
C PHE A 81 -3.50 14.38 -7.04
N ASP A 82 -4.07 13.20 -7.25
CA ASP A 82 -5.35 12.87 -6.67
C ASP A 82 -5.19 12.60 -5.16
N PHE A 83 -5.88 13.37 -4.32
CA PHE A 83 -5.80 13.23 -2.86
C PHE A 83 -6.25 11.86 -2.37
N LEU A 84 -7.31 11.30 -2.97
CA LEU A 84 -7.80 9.99 -2.59
C LEU A 84 -6.82 8.90 -3.02
N ALA A 85 -6.15 9.06 -4.16
CA ALA A 85 -5.11 8.12 -4.58
C ALA A 85 -3.94 8.12 -3.58
N LEU A 86 -3.49 9.31 -3.16
CA LEU A 86 -2.44 9.45 -2.15
C LEU A 86 -2.85 8.81 -0.82
N LEU A 87 -4.06 9.12 -0.34
CA LEU A 87 -4.62 8.55 0.88
C LEU A 87 -4.70 7.02 0.81
N SER A 88 -5.11 6.48 -0.34
CA SER A 88 -5.26 5.04 -0.55
C SER A 88 -3.92 4.32 -0.50
N ILE A 89 -2.87 4.91 -1.08
CA ILE A 89 -1.50 4.37 -0.99
C ILE A 89 -1.01 4.39 0.46
N ILE A 90 -1.22 5.49 1.18
CA ILE A 90 -0.84 5.59 2.61
C ILE A 90 -1.53 4.46 3.40
N LEU A 91 -2.84 4.31 3.27
CA LEU A 91 -3.59 3.25 3.96
C LEU A 91 -3.09 1.85 3.59
N ALA A 92 -2.78 1.60 2.30
CA ALA A 92 -2.25 0.33 1.84
C ALA A 92 -0.83 0.02 2.37
N ILE A 93 0.01 1.05 2.56
CA ILE A 93 1.33 0.92 3.18
C ILE A 93 1.21 0.56 4.66
N PHE A 94 0.24 1.16 5.38
CA PHE A 94 0.00 0.91 6.80
C PHE A 94 -0.74 -0.40 7.10
N GLN A 95 -1.53 -0.91 6.16
CA GLN A 95 -2.31 -2.14 6.28
C GLN A 95 -1.52 -3.36 6.86
N PRO A 96 -0.30 -3.72 6.40
CA PRO A 96 0.46 -4.83 6.99
C PRO A 96 0.86 -4.59 8.45
N VAL A 97 1.11 -3.34 8.86
CA VAL A 97 1.44 -3.00 10.26
C VAL A 97 0.22 -3.21 11.16
N LEU A 98 -0.95 -2.77 10.70
CA LEU A 98 -2.22 -2.97 11.41
C LEU A 98 -2.54 -4.46 11.58
N LEU A 99 -2.34 -5.26 10.53
CA LEU A 99 -2.54 -6.72 10.59
C LEU A 99 -1.55 -7.40 11.55
N PHE A 100 -0.28 -6.98 11.54
CA PHE A 100 0.73 -7.50 12.46
C PHE A 100 0.34 -7.23 13.92
N ILE A 101 -0.08 -6.01 14.24
CA ILE A 101 -0.53 -5.64 15.58
C ILE A 101 -1.80 -6.41 15.96
N TYR A 102 -2.76 -6.50 15.05
CA TYR A 102 -4.02 -7.22 15.27
C TYR A 102 -3.79 -8.70 15.59
N ASN A 103 -2.97 -9.39 14.79
CA ASN A 103 -2.65 -10.81 15.01
C ASN A 103 -1.94 -11.02 16.35
N LYS A 104 -1.00 -10.13 16.69
CA LYS A 104 -0.28 -10.16 17.97
C LYS A 104 -1.20 -10.00 19.18
N ILE A 105 -2.21 -9.12 19.09
CA ILE A 105 -3.19 -8.91 20.18
C ILE A 105 -4.14 -10.11 20.29
N LYS A 106 -4.53 -10.71 19.16
CA LYS A 106 -5.49 -11.82 19.13
C LYS A 106 -4.87 -13.19 19.47
N GLY A 107 -3.57 -13.24 19.79
CA GLY A 107 -2.87 -14.45 20.20
C GLY A 107 -2.78 -15.52 19.11
N LYS A 108 -2.83 -15.13 17.83
CA LYS A 108 -2.55 -16.01 16.69
C LYS A 108 -1.09 -15.94 16.27
#